data_AF-A0A3D0LE47-F1
#
_entry.id   AF-A0A3D0LE47-F1
#
_cell.length_a   1.000
_cell.length_b   1.000
_cell.length_c   1.000
_cell.angle_alpha   90.00
_cell.angle_beta   90.00
_cell.angle_gamma   90.00
#
_symmetry.space_group_name_H-M   'P 1'
#
loop_
_entity.id
_entity.type
_entity.pdbx_description
1 polymer ?
#
loop_
_entity_poly.entity_id
_entity_poly.type
_entity_poly.pdbx_seq_one_letter_code
_entity_poly.pdbx_strand_id
1 'polypeptide(L)'
;AIKWSWEFLTEVVGLDADRLYPSIYQDDDEAFDIWNKEVGIAPERIFRFGKADNFWEHGAGPCGPCSEIYYDRGEKYGCGKPGCTVGCDCDRYMEVWNNVFTQFENDGKGNYTTLQNKNIDTGMGLERLAVVVQDVDSIFDIDTIKAIRDKVSEIAGIEYGSKYESDVSIRVITDHMRSATFMTSDGITPSNEGRGYVLRRLIRRAARHGRLLGIKGAFLNDVAATVIENSKDAYPELEEKKAFIFSTIEHEEASFNKTIDQGLEILAEYKKELKENGSTVLDGEKAFKLHDTYGFPLDLTKDILEEDGLSVDEDKFRECMEIQKTTARNARKVQNYMGADATVFEQISLDIKSEFDGYDKLEKDDKILALTLNTLTTTEDGTEKVVSTVEDKLTEGANGAIIVASTPFYATMG
;
A
#
# COMPACT_ATOMS: atom_id res chain seq x y z
N ALA A 1 4.01 -25.55 17.04
CA ALA A 1 3.01 -24.71 16.36
C ALA A 1 1.60 -25.05 16.86
N ILE A 2 0.97 -26.13 16.39
CA ILE A 2 -0.42 -26.52 16.73
C ILE A 2 -0.75 -26.45 18.23
N LYS A 3 0.08 -27.06 19.09
CA LYS A 3 -0.17 -27.04 20.55
C LYS A 3 -0.21 -25.63 21.13
N TRP A 4 0.68 -24.73 20.69
CA TRP A 4 0.73 -23.35 21.19
C TRP A 4 -0.45 -22.51 20.73
N SER A 5 -0.86 -22.64 19.46
CA SER A 5 -2.05 -21.92 18.96
C SER A 5 -3.32 -22.44 19.63
N TRP A 6 -3.43 -23.76 19.85
CA TRP A 6 -4.54 -24.34 20.59
C TRP A 6 -4.59 -23.90 22.06
N GLU A 7 -3.47 -24.00 22.78
CA GLU A 7 -3.33 -23.55 24.18
C GLU A 7 -3.70 -22.07 24.31
N PHE A 8 -3.19 -21.21 23.43
CA PHE A 8 -3.54 -19.79 23.47
C PHE A 8 -5.04 -19.56 23.26
N LEU A 9 -5.64 -20.16 22.23
CA LEU A 9 -7.06 -19.91 21.93
C LEU A 9 -7.98 -20.45 23.02
N THR A 10 -7.67 -21.61 23.59
CA THR A 10 -8.56 -22.28 24.55
C THR A 10 -8.29 -21.91 26.00
N GLU A 11 -7.03 -21.75 26.40
CA GLU A 11 -6.64 -21.50 27.80
C GLU A 11 -6.40 -20.02 28.09
N VAL A 12 -5.75 -19.29 27.18
CA VAL A 12 -5.42 -17.87 27.40
C VAL A 12 -6.59 -16.96 27.01
N VAL A 13 -7.12 -17.13 25.79
CA VAL A 13 -8.28 -16.36 25.32
C VAL A 13 -9.58 -16.91 25.93
N GLY A 14 -9.63 -18.21 26.23
CA GLY A 14 -10.81 -18.85 26.83
C GLY A 14 -11.91 -19.19 25.82
N LEU A 15 -11.57 -19.38 24.54
CA LEU A 15 -12.54 -19.82 23.54
C LEU A 15 -12.98 -21.26 23.81
N ASP A 16 -14.26 -21.52 23.60
CA ASP A 16 -14.82 -22.86 23.68
C ASP A 16 -14.20 -23.78 22.61
N ALA A 17 -13.47 -24.80 23.08
CA ALA A 17 -12.85 -25.83 22.25
C ALA A 17 -13.86 -26.55 21.34
N ASP A 18 -15.12 -26.67 21.76
CA ASP A 18 -16.17 -27.31 20.96
C ASP A 18 -16.63 -26.47 19.76
N ARG A 19 -16.20 -25.21 19.70
CA ARG A 19 -16.46 -24.29 18.59
C ARG A 19 -15.27 -24.12 17.67
N LEU A 20 -14.12 -24.72 17.97
CA LEU A 20 -12.93 -24.65 17.15
C LEU A 20 -12.81 -25.85 16.21
N TYR A 21 -12.45 -25.60 14.94
CA TYR A 21 -12.35 -26.60 13.90
C TYR A 21 -11.06 -26.40 13.12
N PRO A 22 -10.10 -27.34 13.19
CA PRO A 22 -8.88 -27.24 12.41
C PRO A 22 -9.08 -27.71 10.97
N SER A 23 -8.31 -27.13 10.05
CA SER A 23 -8.08 -27.70 8.72
C SER A 23 -6.59 -28.02 8.51
N ILE A 24 -6.30 -28.87 7.55
CA ILE A 24 -4.95 -29.29 7.17
C ILE A 24 -4.85 -29.45 5.65
N TYR A 25 -3.62 -29.39 5.14
CA TYR A 25 -3.34 -29.78 3.77
C TYR A 25 -3.70 -31.25 3.54
N GLN A 26 -4.35 -31.55 2.42
CA GLN A 26 -4.88 -32.89 2.11
C GLN A 26 -3.85 -34.03 2.22
N ASP A 27 -2.57 -33.74 1.95
CA ASP A 27 -1.47 -34.71 1.98
C ASP A 27 -0.62 -34.63 3.28
N ASP A 28 -1.02 -33.81 4.26
CA ASP A 28 -0.30 -33.62 5.54
C ASP A 28 -0.91 -34.48 6.66
N ASP A 29 -0.60 -35.78 6.61
CA ASP A 29 -1.04 -36.74 7.64
C ASP A 29 -0.37 -36.50 9.01
N GLU A 30 0.77 -35.80 9.05
CA GLU A 30 1.46 -35.46 10.30
C GLU A 30 0.63 -34.44 11.09
N ALA A 31 0.16 -33.37 10.43
CA ALA A 31 -0.72 -32.40 11.06
C ALA A 31 -2.05 -33.03 11.50
N PHE A 32 -2.62 -33.95 10.71
CA PHE A 32 -3.81 -34.72 11.09
C PHE A 32 -3.59 -35.49 12.41
N ASP A 33 -2.49 -36.24 12.49
CA ASP A 33 -2.17 -37.07 13.65
C ASP A 33 -1.96 -36.22 14.91
N ILE A 34 -1.32 -35.06 14.79
CA ILE A 34 -1.14 -34.13 15.92
C ILE A 34 -2.50 -33.63 16.41
N TRP A 35 -3.38 -33.15 15.53
CA TRP A 35 -4.72 -32.70 15.92
C TRP A 35 -5.55 -33.82 16.54
N ASN A 36 -5.53 -35.02 15.94
CA ASN A 36 -6.38 -36.11 16.38
C ASN A 36 -5.87 -36.80 17.65
N LYS A 37 -4.59 -37.14 17.71
CA LYS A 37 -4.02 -37.99 18.77
C LYS A 37 -3.44 -37.19 19.92
N GLU A 38 -2.86 -36.02 19.64
CA GLU A 38 -2.19 -35.22 20.66
C GLU A 38 -3.08 -34.12 21.23
N VAL A 39 -3.83 -33.41 20.37
CA VAL A 39 -4.80 -32.39 20.82
C VAL A 39 -6.14 -33.04 21.21
N GLY A 40 -6.53 -34.12 20.53
CA GLY A 40 -7.75 -34.87 20.84
C GLY A 40 -8.98 -34.46 20.04
N ILE A 41 -8.81 -33.80 18.90
CA ILE A 41 -9.92 -33.39 18.02
C ILE A 41 -10.46 -34.61 17.27
N ALA A 42 -11.79 -34.80 17.30
CA ALA A 42 -12.44 -35.88 16.60
C ALA A 42 -12.18 -35.77 15.08
N PRO A 43 -11.92 -36.90 14.38
CA PRO A 43 -11.50 -36.88 12.97
C PRO A 43 -12.51 -36.21 12.04
N GLU A 44 -13.81 -36.29 12.33
CA GLU A 44 -14.89 -35.63 11.59
C GLU A 44 -14.90 -34.10 11.73
N ARG A 45 -14.13 -33.54 12.67
CA ARG A 45 -13.97 -32.09 12.89
C ARG A 45 -12.67 -31.54 12.31
N ILE A 46 -11.82 -32.40 11.72
CA ILE A 46 -10.56 -32.00 11.07
C ILE A 46 -10.76 -32.00 9.57
N PHE A 47 -10.73 -30.82 8.96
CA PHE A 47 -11.00 -30.64 7.53
C PHE A 47 -9.72 -30.81 6.70
N ARG A 48 -9.82 -31.48 5.55
CA ARG A 48 -8.72 -31.61 4.60
C ARG A 48 -9.02 -30.75 3.38
N PHE A 49 -8.16 -29.76 3.10
CA PHE A 49 -8.28 -28.93 1.92
C PHE A 49 -7.09 -29.07 0.98
N GLY A 50 -7.31 -28.67 -0.27
CA GLY A 50 -6.30 -28.73 -1.32
C GLY A 50 -5.30 -27.59 -1.21
N LYS A 51 -4.50 -27.44 -2.27
CA LYS A 51 -3.45 -26.42 -2.35
C LYS A 51 -3.99 -24.99 -2.26
N ALA A 52 -5.22 -24.75 -2.72
CA ALA A 52 -5.81 -23.41 -2.71
C ALA A 52 -6.01 -22.84 -1.30
N ASP A 53 -6.30 -23.70 -0.33
CA ASP A 53 -6.68 -23.26 1.02
C ASP A 53 -5.59 -23.59 2.05
N ASN A 54 -4.95 -24.77 1.98
CA ASN A 54 -3.99 -25.21 2.98
C ASN A 54 -2.55 -25.39 2.47
N PHE A 55 -2.16 -24.59 1.48
CA PHE A 55 -0.76 -24.46 1.09
C PHE A 55 -0.39 -22.99 0.95
N TRP A 56 0.49 -22.50 1.81
CA TRP A 56 0.88 -21.11 1.86
C TRP A 56 2.11 -20.87 0.98
N GLU A 57 1.98 -19.92 0.03
CA GLU A 57 3.08 -19.41 -0.79
C GLU A 57 2.84 -17.95 -1.16
N HIS A 58 3.88 -17.10 -1.06
CA HIS A 58 3.81 -15.70 -1.46
C HIS A 58 4.78 -15.44 -2.62
N GLY A 59 4.46 -16.01 -3.79
CA GLY A 59 5.33 -15.96 -4.96
C GLY A 59 6.60 -16.82 -4.79
N ALA A 60 7.73 -16.34 -5.30
CA ALA A 60 9.01 -17.02 -5.10
C ALA A 60 9.49 -16.84 -3.66
N GLY A 61 9.92 -17.92 -3.02
CA GLY A 61 10.39 -17.90 -1.64
C GLY A 61 9.98 -19.12 -0.80
N PRO A 62 10.21 -19.06 0.52
CA PRO A 62 9.80 -20.09 1.46
C PRO A 62 8.28 -20.31 1.46
N CYS A 63 7.84 -21.56 1.46
CA CYS A 63 6.44 -21.97 1.38
C CYS A 63 6.21 -23.34 2.04
N GLY A 64 4.95 -23.76 2.16
CA GLY A 64 4.63 -25.10 2.64
C GLY A 64 3.16 -25.33 2.99
N PRO A 65 2.82 -26.56 3.42
CA PRO A 65 1.49 -26.86 3.92
C PRO A 65 1.18 -25.99 5.15
N CYS A 66 -0.10 -25.70 5.35
CA CYS A 66 -0.55 -25.00 6.54
C CYS A 66 -1.74 -25.69 7.20
N SER A 67 -1.98 -25.31 8.45
CA SER A 67 -3.12 -25.76 9.23
C SER A 67 -3.79 -24.56 9.89
N GLU A 68 -5.03 -24.31 9.49
CA GLU A 68 -5.84 -23.19 9.97
C GLU A 68 -6.79 -23.64 11.07
N ILE A 69 -7.19 -22.71 11.93
CA ILE A 69 -8.15 -22.92 13.00
C ILE A 69 -9.33 -21.98 12.75
N TYR A 70 -10.51 -22.57 12.62
CA TYR A 70 -11.77 -21.87 12.40
C TYR A 70 -12.60 -21.85 13.68
N TYR A 71 -13.28 -20.74 13.95
CA TYR A 71 -14.24 -20.62 15.03
C TYR A 71 -15.67 -20.59 14.48
N ASP A 72 -16.53 -21.51 14.95
CA ASP A 72 -17.96 -21.51 14.67
C ASP A 72 -18.64 -20.41 15.49
N ARG A 73 -18.93 -19.27 14.86
CA ARG A 73 -19.65 -18.13 15.46
C ARG A 73 -21.13 -18.42 15.72
N GLY A 74 -21.64 -19.55 15.22
CA GLY A 74 -23.00 -20.04 15.45
C GLY A 74 -23.93 -19.83 14.26
N GLU A 75 -25.08 -20.51 14.29
CA GLU A 75 -26.03 -20.57 13.17
C GLU A 75 -26.55 -19.19 12.71
N LYS A 76 -26.58 -18.19 13.60
CA LYS A 76 -27.01 -16.82 13.27
C LYS A 76 -26.18 -16.18 12.14
N TYR A 77 -24.93 -16.62 11.97
CA TYR A 77 -24.02 -16.16 10.91
C TYR A 77 -23.92 -17.13 9.73
N GLY A 78 -24.70 -18.22 9.75
CA GLY A 78 -24.72 -19.20 8.67
C GLY A 78 -25.54 -18.74 7.47
N CYS A 79 -25.21 -19.25 6.29
CA CYS A 79 -25.95 -18.94 5.05
C CYS A 79 -27.33 -19.63 4.93
N GLY A 80 -27.73 -20.42 5.93
CA GLY A 80 -28.98 -21.18 5.94
C GLY A 80 -29.04 -22.36 4.94
N LYS A 81 -27.99 -22.59 4.14
CA LYS A 81 -27.93 -23.73 3.21
C LYS A 81 -27.56 -25.02 3.96
N PRO A 82 -28.11 -26.18 3.55
CA PRO A 82 -27.65 -27.47 4.05
C PRO A 82 -26.13 -27.62 3.82
N GLY A 83 -25.39 -28.07 4.83
CA GLY A 83 -23.94 -28.25 4.75
C GLY A 83 -23.11 -26.99 4.99
N CYS A 84 -23.68 -25.93 5.59
CA CYS A 84 -22.91 -24.80 6.11
C CYS A 84 -21.90 -25.28 7.17
N THR A 85 -20.64 -25.40 6.77
CA THR A 85 -19.50 -25.94 7.54
C THR A 85 -18.22 -25.16 7.22
N VAL A 86 -17.09 -25.52 7.83
CA VAL A 86 -15.74 -24.99 7.47
C VAL A 86 -15.51 -25.06 5.96
N GLY A 87 -14.97 -23.99 5.38
CA GLY A 87 -14.78 -23.83 3.93
C GLY A 87 -16.02 -23.28 3.19
N CYS A 88 -17.07 -22.88 3.91
CA CYS A 88 -18.21 -22.16 3.33
C CYS A 88 -17.92 -20.65 3.27
N ASP A 89 -18.34 -19.98 2.18
CA ASP A 89 -18.14 -18.54 1.95
C ASP A 89 -18.95 -17.60 2.89
N CYS A 90 -19.51 -18.11 3.99
CA CYS A 90 -20.30 -17.32 4.95
C CYS A 90 -19.54 -17.08 6.26
N ASP A 91 -19.98 -16.09 7.03
CA ASP A 91 -19.29 -15.63 8.24
C ASP A 91 -19.46 -16.53 9.48
N ARG A 92 -20.01 -17.75 9.33
CA ARG A 92 -20.18 -18.70 10.44
C ARG A 92 -18.86 -19.28 10.91
N TYR A 93 -18.08 -19.87 10.01
CA TYR A 93 -16.79 -20.49 10.34
C TYR A 93 -15.69 -19.52 9.98
N MET A 94 -15.29 -18.71 10.95
CA MET A 94 -14.30 -17.66 10.74
C MET A 94 -12.90 -18.20 11.03
N GLU A 95 -11.99 -18.11 10.07
CA GLU A 95 -10.57 -18.39 10.27
C GLU A 95 -9.99 -17.39 11.29
N VAL A 96 -9.51 -17.90 12.42
CA VAL A 96 -8.91 -17.10 13.49
C VAL A 96 -7.39 -17.24 13.56
N TRP A 97 -6.82 -18.35 13.10
CA TRP A 97 -5.37 -18.58 13.14
C TRP A 97 -4.92 -19.46 11.99
N ASN A 98 -3.78 -19.13 11.37
CA ASN A 98 -3.08 -19.97 10.40
C ASN A 98 -1.68 -20.38 10.91
N ASN A 99 -1.39 -21.68 10.93
CA ASN A 99 -0.07 -22.23 11.21
C ASN A 99 0.56 -22.72 9.90
N VAL A 100 1.56 -22.02 9.39
CA VAL A 100 2.30 -22.40 8.18
C VAL A 100 3.53 -23.20 8.56
N PHE A 101 3.65 -24.40 7.98
CA PHE A 101 4.80 -25.26 8.13
C PHE A 101 5.71 -25.03 6.93
N THR A 102 6.61 -24.07 7.04
CA THR A 102 7.51 -23.70 5.94
C THR A 102 8.54 -24.80 5.73
N GLN A 103 8.37 -25.58 4.66
CA GLN A 103 9.17 -26.79 4.36
C GLN A 103 9.86 -26.74 3.00
N PHE A 104 9.40 -25.86 2.10
CA PHE A 104 9.86 -25.79 0.73
C PHE A 104 10.30 -24.36 0.37
N GLU A 105 11.10 -24.26 -0.67
CA GLU A 105 11.45 -23.03 -1.39
C GLU A 105 10.85 -23.13 -2.80
N ASN A 106 10.00 -22.18 -3.18
CA ASN A 106 9.40 -22.06 -4.50
C ASN A 106 10.24 -21.10 -5.37
N ASP A 107 10.60 -21.52 -6.58
CA ASP A 107 11.35 -20.69 -7.53
C ASP A 107 10.50 -19.64 -8.29
N GLY A 108 9.21 -19.56 -7.98
CA GLY A 108 8.24 -18.70 -8.67
C GLY A 108 7.73 -19.27 -10.00
N LYS A 109 8.15 -20.46 -10.38
CA LYS A 109 7.73 -21.20 -11.59
C LYS A 109 7.06 -22.53 -11.26
N GLY A 110 6.71 -22.73 -9.98
CA GLY A 110 6.04 -23.93 -9.49
C GLY A 110 7.00 -25.10 -9.23
N ASN A 111 8.30 -24.86 -9.14
CA ASN A 111 9.26 -25.87 -8.69
C ASN A 111 9.55 -25.69 -7.19
N TYR A 112 9.51 -26.79 -6.45
CA TYR A 112 9.68 -26.80 -5.00
C TYR A 112 10.93 -27.58 -4.61
N THR A 113 11.79 -26.96 -3.81
CA THR A 113 12.95 -27.63 -3.20
C THR A 113 12.82 -27.65 -1.69
N THR A 114 13.18 -28.75 -1.04
CA THR A 114 13.07 -28.86 0.42
C THR A 114 14.10 -27.95 1.10
N LEU A 115 13.65 -27.17 2.08
CA LEU A 115 14.52 -26.33 2.89
C LEU A 115 15.45 -27.18 3.76
N GLN A 116 16.70 -26.73 3.90
CA GLN A 116 17.66 -27.38 4.81
C GLN A 116 17.19 -27.32 6.26
N ASN A 117 16.60 -26.18 6.66
CA ASN A 117 16.00 -25.96 7.97
C ASN A 117 14.53 -25.57 7.77
N LYS A 118 13.63 -26.39 8.31
CA LYS A 118 12.19 -26.12 8.31
C LYS A 118 11.87 -25.05 9.36
N ASN A 119 10.92 -24.18 9.06
CA ASN A 119 10.50 -23.09 9.93
C ASN A 119 9.01 -23.17 10.24
N ILE A 120 8.58 -22.37 11.22
CA ILE A 120 7.18 -22.15 11.53
C ILE A 120 6.90 -20.66 11.32
N ASP A 121 5.88 -20.36 10.54
CA ASP A 121 5.27 -19.05 10.46
C ASP A 121 3.82 -19.17 10.93
N THR A 122 3.34 -18.22 11.72
CA THR A 122 1.94 -18.24 12.16
C THR A 122 1.33 -16.85 12.07
N GLY A 123 0.14 -16.77 11.50
CA GLY A 123 -0.63 -15.53 11.41
C GLY A 123 -1.95 -15.65 12.18
N MET A 124 -2.26 -14.65 12.98
CA MET A 124 -3.56 -14.52 13.65
C MET A 124 -4.05 -13.09 13.41
N GLY A 125 -5.20 -12.95 12.76
CA GLY A 125 -5.82 -11.63 12.58
C GLY A 125 -6.39 -11.14 13.90
N LEU A 126 -5.71 -10.17 14.55
CA LEU A 126 -6.13 -9.62 15.84
C LEU A 126 -7.58 -9.12 15.79
N GLU A 127 -7.96 -8.40 14.74
CA GLU A 127 -9.31 -7.88 14.54
C GLU A 127 -10.34 -9.01 14.37
N ARG A 128 -10.00 -10.10 13.66
CA ARG A 128 -10.89 -11.25 13.51
C ARG A 128 -11.08 -11.99 14.83
N LEU A 129 -10.00 -12.18 15.60
CA LEU A 129 -10.10 -12.75 16.94
C LEU A 129 -10.95 -11.85 17.85
N ALA A 130 -10.77 -10.53 17.78
CA ALA A 130 -11.57 -9.57 18.54
C ALA A 130 -13.07 -9.64 18.18
N VAL A 131 -13.42 -9.84 16.89
CA VAL A 131 -14.82 -10.07 16.47
C VAL A 131 -15.42 -11.26 17.19
N VAL A 132 -14.65 -12.35 17.31
CA VAL A 132 -15.08 -13.57 18.00
C VAL A 132 -15.22 -13.35 19.50
N VAL A 133 -14.20 -12.76 20.14
CA VAL A 133 -14.14 -12.57 21.60
C VAL A 133 -15.18 -11.56 22.09
N GLN A 134 -15.43 -10.50 21.32
CA GLN A 134 -16.41 -9.47 21.67
C GLN A 134 -17.85 -9.82 21.23
N ASP A 135 -18.05 -10.94 20.51
CA ASP A 135 -19.32 -11.35 19.87
C ASP A 135 -20.03 -10.21 19.13
N VAL A 136 -19.27 -9.55 18.26
CA VAL A 136 -19.80 -8.48 17.39
C VAL A 136 -19.94 -8.96 15.95
N ASP A 137 -20.72 -8.26 15.14
CA ASP A 137 -21.09 -8.74 13.80
C ASP A 137 -19.94 -8.66 12.79
N SER A 138 -19.15 -7.58 12.83
CA SER A 138 -18.06 -7.33 11.88
C SER A 138 -16.81 -6.74 12.53
N ILE A 139 -15.70 -6.71 11.78
CA ILE A 139 -14.46 -6.05 12.20
C ILE A 139 -14.67 -4.56 12.53
N PHE A 140 -15.69 -3.91 11.95
CA PHE A 140 -15.97 -2.50 12.21
C PHE A 140 -16.72 -2.27 13.53
N ASP A 141 -17.12 -3.34 14.20
CA ASP A 141 -17.87 -3.31 15.45
C ASP A 141 -16.99 -3.63 16.67
N ILE A 142 -15.73 -4.06 16.46
CA ILE A 142 -14.78 -4.26 17.56
C ILE A 142 -14.44 -2.90 18.19
N ASP A 143 -14.25 -2.87 19.50
CA ASP A 143 -13.96 -1.67 20.30
C ASP A 143 -13.02 -0.64 19.65
N THR A 144 -11.83 -1.06 19.22
CA THR A 144 -10.79 -0.16 18.65
C THR A 144 -11.18 0.44 17.30
N ILE A 145 -11.88 -0.32 16.45
CA ILE A 145 -12.31 0.18 15.13
C ILE A 145 -13.64 0.93 15.25
N LYS A 146 -14.53 0.48 16.13
CA LYS A 146 -15.79 1.12 16.47
C LYS A 146 -15.56 2.54 16.98
N ALA A 147 -14.56 2.79 17.82
CA ALA A 147 -14.22 4.14 18.26
C ALA A 147 -13.89 5.10 17.10
N ILE A 148 -13.13 4.63 16.10
CA ILE A 148 -12.81 5.42 14.89
C ILE A 148 -14.06 5.63 14.04
N ARG A 149 -14.84 4.56 13.82
CA ARG A 149 -16.08 4.59 13.05
C ARG A 149 -17.12 5.53 13.65
N ASP A 150 -17.29 5.48 14.96
CA ASP A 150 -18.21 6.35 15.68
C ASP A 150 -17.73 7.80 15.60
N LYS A 151 -16.41 8.07 15.58
CA LYS A 151 -15.89 9.42 15.32
C LYS A 151 -16.24 9.92 13.91
N VAL A 152 -16.12 9.07 12.90
CA VAL A 152 -16.54 9.41 11.53
C VAL A 152 -18.04 9.71 11.47
N SER A 153 -18.84 8.89 12.17
CA SER A 153 -20.30 9.06 12.28
C SER A 153 -20.68 10.38 12.95
N GLU A 154 -19.98 10.75 14.03
CA GLU A 154 -20.11 12.03 14.73
C GLU A 154 -19.82 13.22 13.81
N ILE A 155 -18.68 13.19 13.10
CA ILE A 155 -18.29 14.24 12.15
C ILE A 155 -19.30 14.37 11.00
N ALA A 156 -19.80 13.25 10.49
CA ALA A 156 -20.80 13.21 9.43
C ALA A 156 -22.20 13.63 9.90
N GLY A 157 -22.50 13.53 11.20
CA GLY A 157 -23.86 13.67 11.72
C GLY A 157 -24.80 12.57 11.22
N ILE A 158 -24.28 11.37 10.93
CA ILE A 158 -25.02 10.23 10.39
C ILE A 158 -24.89 9.04 11.34
N GLU A 159 -26.00 8.43 11.68
CA GLU A 159 -26.02 7.21 12.50
C GLU A 159 -25.59 5.99 11.67
N TYR A 160 -24.57 5.28 12.12
CA TYR A 160 -24.10 4.04 11.49
C TYR A 160 -25.14 2.92 11.66
N GLY A 161 -25.42 2.18 10.60
CA GLY A 161 -26.48 1.18 10.51
C GLY A 161 -27.81 1.73 9.98
N SER A 162 -27.91 3.05 9.74
CA SER A 162 -29.16 3.67 9.27
C SER A 162 -29.39 3.49 7.77
N LYS A 163 -28.33 3.54 6.96
CA LYS A 163 -28.36 3.39 5.50
C LYS A 163 -27.09 2.72 5.00
N TYR A 164 -27.26 1.72 4.15
CA TYR A 164 -26.15 0.92 3.62
C TYR A 164 -25.08 1.78 2.91
N GLU A 165 -25.48 2.72 2.06
CA GLU A 165 -24.55 3.55 1.29
C GLU A 165 -23.72 4.48 2.19
N SER A 166 -24.33 4.99 3.26
CA SER A 166 -23.66 5.77 4.28
C SER A 166 -22.68 4.90 5.07
N ASP A 167 -23.09 3.69 5.45
CA ASP A 167 -22.26 2.74 6.20
C ASP A 167 -21.03 2.33 5.40
N VAL A 168 -21.15 2.10 4.08
CA VAL A 168 -20.00 1.84 3.20
C VAL A 168 -19.01 3.00 3.28
N SER A 169 -19.48 4.24 3.17
CA SER A 169 -18.59 5.42 3.23
C SER A 169 -17.93 5.57 4.60
N ILE A 170 -18.68 5.35 5.68
CA ILE A 170 -18.15 5.39 7.05
C ILE A 170 -17.06 4.32 7.24
N ARG A 171 -17.29 3.08 6.77
CA ARG A 171 -16.32 1.98 6.82
C ARG A 171 -15.05 2.29 6.02
N VAL A 172 -15.19 2.83 4.82
CA VAL A 172 -14.04 3.19 3.97
C VAL A 172 -13.18 4.27 4.64
N ILE A 173 -13.78 5.33 5.18
CA ILE A 173 -13.02 6.37 5.90
C ILE A 173 -12.31 5.76 7.11
N THR A 174 -13.02 4.94 7.89
CA THR A 174 -12.50 4.29 9.09
C THR A 174 -11.24 3.47 8.79
N ASP A 175 -11.32 2.58 7.80
CA ASP A 175 -10.21 1.70 7.41
C ASP A 175 -9.04 2.47 6.78
N HIS A 176 -9.34 3.39 5.86
CA HIS A 176 -8.31 4.11 5.13
C HIS A 176 -7.55 5.06 6.05
N MET A 177 -8.21 5.65 7.05
CA MET A 177 -7.53 6.52 8.00
C MET A 177 -6.66 5.75 8.99
N ARG A 178 -6.97 4.49 9.31
CA ARG A 178 -6.02 3.61 10.04
C ARG A 178 -4.75 3.44 9.21
N SER A 179 -4.89 2.95 7.99
CA SER A 179 -3.77 2.69 7.08
C SER A 179 -2.94 3.95 6.82
N ALA A 180 -3.59 5.06 6.47
CA ALA A 180 -2.90 6.32 6.17
C ALA A 180 -2.13 6.87 7.39
N THR A 181 -2.70 6.77 8.60
CA THR A 181 -2.05 7.22 9.84
C THR A 181 -0.77 6.43 10.12
N PHE A 182 -0.83 5.10 10.07
CA PHE A 182 0.33 4.23 10.28
C PHE A 182 1.39 4.39 9.18
N MET A 183 0.98 4.38 7.90
CA MET A 183 1.90 4.60 6.78
C MET A 183 2.64 5.94 6.91
N THR A 184 1.95 7.00 7.33
CA THR A 184 2.60 8.30 7.54
C THR A 184 3.56 8.25 8.73
N SER A 185 3.20 7.57 9.82
CA SER A 185 4.11 7.34 10.96
C SER A 185 5.40 6.63 10.55
N ASP A 186 5.32 5.69 9.62
CA ASP A 186 6.49 4.98 9.05
C ASP A 186 7.35 5.84 8.11
N GLY A 187 7.02 7.13 7.96
CA GLY A 187 7.77 8.08 7.15
C GLY A 187 7.39 8.10 5.67
N ILE A 188 6.31 7.42 5.29
CA ILE A 188 5.80 7.49 3.92
C ILE A 188 5.13 8.85 3.71
N THR A 189 5.46 9.51 2.59
CA THR A 189 4.86 10.78 2.18
C THR A 189 4.06 10.60 0.89
N PRO A 190 2.93 11.32 0.71
CA PRO A 190 2.13 11.26 -0.51
C PRO A 190 2.95 11.60 -1.76
N SER A 191 2.94 10.72 -2.76
CA SER A 191 3.67 10.89 -4.02
C SER A 191 2.89 10.34 -5.22
N ASN A 192 3.47 10.39 -6.42
CA ASN A 192 2.88 9.83 -7.64
C ASN A 192 3.32 8.38 -7.92
N GLU A 193 4.21 7.79 -7.12
CA GLU A 193 4.77 6.47 -7.39
C GLU A 193 4.98 5.63 -6.11
N GLY A 194 4.99 4.31 -6.25
CA GLY A 194 5.28 3.37 -5.17
C GLY A 194 4.37 3.53 -3.95
N ARG A 195 4.95 3.44 -2.75
CA ARG A 195 4.22 3.51 -1.48
C ARG A 195 3.56 4.87 -1.24
N GLY A 196 4.19 5.95 -1.71
CA GLY A 196 3.63 7.31 -1.57
C GLY A 196 2.37 7.50 -2.40
N TYR A 197 2.27 6.83 -3.55
CA TYR A 197 1.03 6.80 -4.35
C TYR A 197 -0.10 6.08 -3.63
N VAL A 198 0.19 4.95 -2.99
CA VAL A 198 -0.79 4.20 -2.18
C VAL A 198 -1.31 5.07 -1.03
N LEU A 199 -0.42 5.73 -0.29
CA LEU A 199 -0.81 6.65 0.79
C LEU A 199 -1.71 7.78 0.28
N ARG A 200 -1.30 8.43 -0.83
CA ARG A 200 -2.10 9.47 -1.48
C ARG A 200 -3.49 8.96 -1.85
N ARG A 201 -3.60 7.77 -2.44
CA ARG A 201 -4.88 7.16 -2.82
C ARG A 201 -5.79 6.96 -1.62
N LEU A 202 -5.27 6.40 -0.52
CA LEU A 202 -6.05 6.16 0.70
C LEU A 202 -6.62 7.45 1.28
N ILE A 203 -5.80 8.50 1.42
CA ILE A 203 -6.22 9.82 1.94
C ILE A 203 -7.30 10.42 1.04
N ARG A 204 -7.08 10.45 -0.28
CA ARG A 204 -8.06 11.03 -1.23
C ARG A 204 -9.37 10.25 -1.28
N ARG A 205 -9.33 8.93 -1.19
CA ARG A 205 -10.54 8.10 -1.15
C ARG A 205 -11.32 8.31 0.14
N ALA A 206 -10.65 8.42 1.30
CA ALA A 206 -11.29 8.82 2.55
C ALA A 206 -11.96 10.21 2.43
N ALA A 207 -11.24 11.20 1.89
CA ALA A 207 -11.79 12.54 1.66
C ALA A 207 -13.01 12.52 0.73
N ARG A 208 -12.99 11.74 -0.36
CA ARG A 208 -14.16 11.56 -1.26
C ARG A 208 -15.35 11.01 -0.51
N HIS A 209 -15.18 9.94 0.26
CA HIS A 209 -16.28 9.37 1.03
C HIS A 209 -16.83 10.34 2.07
N GLY A 210 -15.98 11.21 2.64
CA GLY A 210 -16.43 12.33 3.46
C GLY A 210 -17.37 13.27 2.71
N ARG A 211 -17.06 13.60 1.44
CA ARG A 211 -17.94 14.42 0.59
C ARG A 211 -19.27 13.73 0.28
N LEU A 212 -19.28 12.42 0.04
CA LEU A 212 -20.51 11.65 -0.16
C LEU A 212 -21.42 11.66 1.07
N LEU A 213 -20.82 11.72 2.28
CA LEU A 213 -21.54 11.88 3.54
C LEU A 213 -21.97 13.33 3.81
N GLY A 214 -21.57 14.29 2.95
CA GLY A 214 -21.91 15.71 3.10
C GLY A 214 -20.98 16.50 4.03
N ILE A 215 -19.85 15.92 4.45
CA ILE A 215 -18.84 16.62 5.27
C ILE A 215 -18.20 17.73 4.44
N LYS A 216 -18.00 18.90 5.08
CA LYS A 216 -17.37 20.07 4.47
C LYS A 216 -16.10 20.44 5.20
N GLY A 217 -15.07 20.80 4.44
CA GLY A 217 -13.76 21.20 5.00
C GLY A 217 -12.87 20.00 5.29
N ALA A 218 -11.80 20.26 6.05
CA ALA A 218 -10.86 19.24 6.48
C ALA A 218 -11.40 18.50 7.72
N PHE A 219 -11.31 17.18 7.73
CA PHE A 219 -11.77 16.36 8.86
C PHE A 219 -10.90 15.13 9.12
N LEU A 220 -9.99 14.78 8.21
CA LEU A 220 -9.21 13.54 8.31
C LEU A 220 -8.25 13.57 9.51
N ASN A 221 -7.76 14.74 9.91
CA ASN A 221 -6.93 14.87 11.12
C ASN A 221 -7.70 14.51 12.41
N ASP A 222 -9.00 14.81 12.49
CA ASP A 222 -9.80 14.45 13.67
C ASP A 222 -9.99 12.93 13.77
N VAL A 223 -10.12 12.26 12.61
CA VAL A 223 -10.17 10.80 12.53
C VAL A 223 -8.80 10.20 12.87
N ALA A 224 -7.72 10.74 12.31
CA ALA A 224 -6.35 10.30 12.60
C ALA A 224 -5.99 10.45 14.09
N ALA A 225 -6.46 11.52 14.75
CA ALA A 225 -6.28 11.70 16.19
C ALA A 225 -6.89 10.54 17.00
N THR A 226 -8.05 10.02 16.57
CA THR A 226 -8.70 8.87 17.20
C THR A 226 -7.93 7.57 16.93
N VAL A 227 -7.37 7.41 15.74
CA VAL A 227 -6.49 6.28 15.41
C VAL A 227 -5.26 6.25 16.33
N ILE A 228 -4.61 7.42 16.51
CA ILE A 228 -3.44 7.58 17.39
C ILE A 228 -3.83 7.25 18.83
N GLU A 229 -4.93 7.80 19.33
CA GLU A 229 -5.37 7.56 20.72
C GLU A 229 -5.59 6.07 20.99
N ASN A 230 -6.20 5.33 20.05
CA ASN A 230 -6.47 3.91 20.21
C ASN A 230 -5.22 3.02 20.15
N SER A 231 -4.13 3.52 19.59
CA SER A 231 -2.98 2.69 19.21
C SER A 231 -1.66 3.08 19.89
N LYS A 232 -1.58 4.28 20.48
CA LYS A 232 -0.34 4.84 21.05
C LYS A 232 0.29 4.01 22.17
N ASP A 233 -0.48 3.19 22.88
CA ASP A 233 0.04 2.34 23.96
C ASP A 233 0.92 1.21 23.42
N ALA A 234 0.56 0.66 22.25
CA ALA A 234 1.35 -0.36 21.55
C ALA A 234 2.34 0.25 20.53
N TYR A 235 2.02 1.42 19.99
CA TYR A 235 2.76 2.12 18.94
C TYR A 235 3.04 3.58 19.36
N PRO A 236 3.96 3.82 20.33
CA PRO A 236 4.24 5.15 20.86
C PRO A 236 4.71 6.15 19.80
N GLU A 237 5.32 5.67 18.72
CA GLU A 237 5.77 6.46 17.58
C GLU A 237 4.63 7.27 16.92
N LEU A 238 3.38 6.82 17.05
CA LEU A 238 2.21 7.54 16.55
C LEU A 238 2.01 8.88 17.26
N GLU A 239 2.17 8.92 18.59
CA GLU A 239 2.05 10.15 19.35
C GLU A 239 3.30 11.01 19.17
N GLU A 240 4.50 10.41 19.13
CA GLU A 240 5.76 11.11 18.88
C GLU A 240 5.76 11.84 17.53
N LYS A 241 5.19 11.22 16.49
CA LYS A 241 5.14 11.76 15.11
C LYS A 241 3.81 12.44 14.77
N LYS A 242 2.92 12.65 15.75
CA LYS A 242 1.58 13.22 15.54
C LYS A 242 1.56 14.49 14.72
N ALA A 243 2.48 15.42 14.99
CA ALA A 243 2.58 16.67 14.24
C ALA A 243 2.91 16.45 12.75
N PHE A 244 3.82 15.51 12.46
CA PHE A 244 4.16 15.15 11.09
C PHE A 244 2.98 14.48 10.38
N ILE A 245 2.31 13.54 11.06
CA ILE A 245 1.12 12.85 10.55
C ILE A 245 0.04 13.87 10.18
N PHE A 246 -0.32 14.77 11.10
CA PHE A 246 -1.35 15.77 10.87
C PHE A 246 -1.00 16.73 9.73
N SER A 247 0.25 17.21 9.69
CA SER A 247 0.68 18.11 8.61
C SER A 247 0.62 17.47 7.22
N THR A 248 0.95 16.18 7.14
CA THR A 248 0.96 15.42 5.87
C THR A 248 -0.47 15.17 5.39
N ILE A 249 -1.34 14.70 6.28
CA ILE A 249 -2.75 14.43 5.95
C ILE A 249 -3.46 15.73 5.58
N GLU A 250 -3.29 16.79 6.37
CA GLU A 250 -3.89 18.10 6.10
C GLU A 250 -3.45 18.67 4.74
N HIS A 251 -2.15 18.58 4.42
CA HIS A 251 -1.65 19.08 3.15
C HIS A 251 -2.27 18.36 1.95
N GLU A 252 -2.34 17.03 2.00
CA GLU A 252 -2.92 16.23 0.92
C GLU A 252 -4.45 16.42 0.84
N GLU A 253 -5.16 16.45 1.97
CA GLU A 253 -6.60 16.71 2.03
C GLU A 253 -6.93 18.11 1.46
N ALA A 254 -6.19 19.14 1.87
CA ALA A 254 -6.37 20.50 1.38
C ALA A 254 -6.04 20.64 -0.11
N SER A 255 -5.00 19.96 -0.59
CA SER A 255 -4.65 19.93 -2.01
C SER A 255 -5.77 19.31 -2.85
N PHE A 256 -6.30 18.17 -2.40
CA PHE A 256 -7.36 17.46 -3.09
C PHE A 256 -8.71 18.18 -3.03
N ASN A 257 -9.05 18.79 -1.89
CA ASN A 257 -10.28 19.56 -1.73
C ASN A 257 -10.40 20.75 -2.69
N LYS A 258 -9.29 21.26 -3.24
CA LYS A 258 -9.31 22.34 -4.25
C LYS A 258 -9.83 21.87 -5.61
N THR A 259 -9.69 20.59 -5.94
CA THR A 259 -9.94 20.09 -7.29
C THR A 259 -11.04 19.02 -7.35
N ILE A 260 -11.39 18.42 -6.21
CA ILE A 260 -12.35 17.31 -6.16
C ILE A 260 -13.72 17.68 -6.74
N ASP A 261 -14.28 18.84 -6.37
CA ASP A 261 -15.63 19.23 -6.79
C ASP A 261 -15.71 19.35 -8.32
N GLN A 262 -14.72 20.00 -8.94
CA GLN A 262 -14.62 20.13 -10.40
C GLN A 262 -14.42 18.77 -11.07
N GLY A 263 -13.57 17.91 -10.51
CA GLY A 263 -13.34 16.56 -11.04
C GLY A 263 -14.60 15.69 -11.00
N LEU A 264 -15.37 15.77 -9.92
CA LEU A 264 -16.64 15.04 -9.77
C LEU A 264 -17.71 15.54 -10.74
N GLU A 265 -17.82 16.86 -10.95
CA GLU A 265 -18.75 17.44 -11.93
C GLU A 265 -18.43 16.94 -13.36
N ILE A 266 -17.17 17.02 -13.77
CA ILE A 266 -16.74 16.57 -15.10
C ILE A 266 -16.94 15.07 -15.29
N LEU A 267 -16.61 14.26 -14.27
CA LEU A 267 -16.83 12.82 -14.34
C LEU A 267 -18.31 12.47 -14.42
N ALA A 268 -19.19 13.22 -13.75
CA ALA A 268 -20.64 13.05 -13.88
C ALA A 268 -21.13 13.34 -15.30
N GLU A 269 -20.58 14.37 -15.97
CA GLU A 269 -20.86 14.65 -17.38
C GLU A 269 -20.41 13.50 -18.29
N TYR A 270 -19.20 12.97 -18.07
CA TYR A 270 -18.70 11.83 -18.83
C TYR A 270 -19.53 10.57 -18.63
N LYS A 271 -20.00 10.30 -17.41
CA LYS A 271 -20.91 9.18 -17.12
C LYS A 271 -22.24 9.33 -17.85
N LYS A 272 -22.77 10.56 -17.92
CA LYS A 272 -24.00 10.84 -18.67
C LYS A 272 -23.80 10.58 -20.17
N GLU A 273 -22.71 11.06 -20.74
CA GLU A 273 -22.38 10.85 -22.15
C GLU A 273 -22.21 9.35 -22.48
N LEU A 274 -21.57 8.58 -21.60
CA LEU A 274 -21.44 7.12 -21.76
C LEU A 274 -22.82 6.44 -21.81
N LYS A 275 -23.71 6.79 -20.88
CA LYS A 275 -25.09 6.27 -20.84
C LYS A 275 -25.89 6.65 -22.08
N GLU A 276 -25.75 7.87 -22.57
CA GLU A 276 -26.41 8.35 -23.80
C GLU A 276 -25.91 7.61 -25.06
N ASN A 277 -24.61 7.30 -25.11
CA ASN A 277 -23.98 6.60 -26.23
C ASN A 277 -24.05 5.07 -26.12
N GLY A 278 -24.59 4.52 -25.02
CA GLY A 278 -24.64 3.08 -24.76
C GLY A 278 -23.27 2.44 -24.55
N SER A 279 -22.24 3.21 -24.18
CA SER A 279 -20.90 2.71 -23.87
C SER A 279 -20.74 2.45 -22.38
N THR A 280 -19.97 1.42 -22.02
CA THR A 280 -19.61 1.11 -20.63
C THR A 280 -18.16 1.47 -20.30
N VAL A 281 -17.38 1.96 -21.28
CA VAL A 281 -15.95 2.23 -21.13
C VAL A 281 -15.67 3.70 -21.38
N LEU A 282 -15.13 4.39 -20.36
CA LEU A 282 -14.64 5.75 -20.47
C LEU A 282 -13.34 5.78 -21.28
N ASP A 283 -13.28 6.64 -22.29
CA ASP A 283 -12.08 6.89 -23.09
C ASP A 283 -10.89 7.30 -22.19
N GLY A 284 -9.75 6.65 -22.41
CA GLY A 284 -8.50 6.93 -21.69
C GLY A 284 -8.01 8.37 -21.86
N GLU A 285 -8.34 9.04 -22.97
CA GLU A 285 -8.01 10.47 -23.15
C GLU A 285 -8.81 11.36 -22.18
N LYS A 286 -10.09 11.03 -21.93
CA LYS A 286 -10.94 11.74 -20.97
C LYS A 286 -10.48 11.48 -19.53
N ALA A 287 -10.14 10.24 -19.22
CA ALA A 287 -9.54 9.90 -17.93
C ALA A 287 -8.18 10.59 -17.72
N PHE A 288 -7.36 10.68 -18.78
CA PHE A 288 -6.09 11.40 -18.76
C PHE A 288 -6.32 12.90 -18.51
N LYS A 289 -7.33 13.50 -19.15
CA LYS A 289 -7.68 14.90 -18.91
C LYS A 289 -8.11 15.15 -17.45
N LEU A 290 -8.93 14.28 -16.87
CA LEU A 290 -9.30 14.31 -15.45
C LEU A 290 -8.06 14.29 -14.55
N HIS A 291 -7.14 13.38 -14.83
CA HIS A 291 -5.90 13.23 -14.09
C HIS A 291 -4.96 14.43 -14.23
N ASP A 292 -4.63 14.81 -15.46
CA ASP A 292 -3.60 15.80 -15.75
C ASP A 292 -4.08 17.24 -15.52
N THR A 293 -5.24 17.59 -16.04
CA THR A 293 -5.75 18.97 -15.99
C THR A 293 -6.40 19.30 -14.65
N TYR A 294 -7.13 18.35 -14.07
CA TYR A 294 -7.94 18.57 -12.87
C TYR A 294 -7.38 17.85 -11.63
N GLY A 295 -6.23 17.17 -11.75
CA GLY A 295 -5.58 16.48 -10.63
C GLY A 295 -6.43 15.33 -10.05
N PHE A 296 -7.41 14.83 -10.80
CA PHE A 296 -8.37 13.82 -10.35
C PHE A 296 -7.81 12.42 -10.62
N PRO A 297 -7.42 11.64 -9.59
CA PRO A 297 -6.69 10.39 -9.79
C PRO A 297 -7.42 9.39 -10.69
N LEU A 298 -6.67 8.63 -11.50
CA LEU A 298 -7.23 7.55 -12.31
C LEU A 298 -7.95 6.52 -11.43
N ASP A 299 -7.33 6.14 -10.31
CA ASP A 299 -7.94 5.17 -9.39
C ASP A 299 -9.29 5.65 -8.85
N LEU A 300 -9.41 6.94 -8.53
CA LEU A 300 -10.67 7.50 -8.06
C LEU A 300 -11.72 7.51 -9.17
N THR A 301 -11.28 7.78 -10.41
CA THR A 301 -12.13 7.69 -11.60
C THR A 301 -12.65 6.27 -11.78
N LYS A 302 -11.78 5.26 -11.65
CA LYS A 302 -12.14 3.84 -11.73
C LYS A 302 -13.12 3.46 -10.62
N ASP A 303 -12.80 3.78 -9.36
CA ASP A 303 -13.66 3.48 -8.21
C ASP A 303 -15.08 4.06 -8.40
N ILE A 304 -15.21 5.29 -8.92
CA ILE A 304 -16.52 5.94 -9.17
C ILE A 304 -17.27 5.32 -10.37
N LEU A 305 -16.56 4.83 -11.38
CA LEU A 305 -17.16 4.23 -12.56
C LEU A 305 -17.65 2.82 -12.26
N GLU A 306 -16.89 2.04 -11.48
CA GLU A 306 -17.26 0.68 -11.07
C GLU A 306 -18.57 0.65 -10.28
N GLU A 307 -18.86 1.68 -9.45
CA GLU A 307 -20.13 1.84 -8.75
C GLU A 307 -21.36 1.85 -9.69
N ASP A 308 -21.18 2.24 -10.96
CA ASP A 308 -22.21 2.25 -12.00
C ASP A 308 -22.03 1.13 -13.04
N GLY A 309 -21.14 0.17 -12.79
CA GLY A 309 -20.79 -0.90 -13.74
C GLY A 309 -20.06 -0.40 -14.99
N LEU A 310 -19.38 0.74 -14.90
CA LEU A 310 -18.58 1.35 -15.96
C LEU A 310 -17.08 1.09 -15.71
N SER A 311 -16.25 1.20 -16.74
CA SER A 311 -14.79 1.04 -16.65
C SER A 311 -14.05 2.16 -17.39
N VAL A 312 -12.71 2.14 -17.36
CA VAL A 312 -11.83 3.08 -18.08
C VAL A 312 -10.97 2.29 -19.06
N ASP A 313 -10.69 2.86 -20.23
CA ASP A 313 -9.63 2.40 -21.12
C ASP A 313 -8.25 2.77 -20.54
N GLU A 314 -7.73 1.88 -19.70
CA GLU A 314 -6.45 2.07 -19.00
C GLU A 314 -5.24 2.02 -19.94
N ASP A 315 -5.34 1.25 -21.03
CA ASP A 315 -4.27 1.16 -22.01
C ASP A 315 -4.12 2.49 -22.74
N LYS A 316 -5.24 3.08 -23.17
CA LYS A 316 -5.23 4.42 -23.79
C LYS A 316 -4.77 5.50 -22.81
N PHE A 317 -5.20 5.44 -21.55
CA PHE A 317 -4.69 6.35 -20.52
C PHE A 317 -3.15 6.26 -20.39
N ARG A 318 -2.60 5.03 -20.37
CA ARG A 318 -1.16 4.80 -20.25
C ARG A 318 -0.41 5.31 -21.48
N GLU A 319 -0.96 5.16 -22.68
CA GLU A 319 -0.42 5.80 -23.89
C GLU A 319 -0.34 7.32 -23.73
N CYS A 320 -1.41 7.97 -23.25
CA CYS A 320 -1.42 9.42 -23.02
C CYS A 320 -0.36 9.86 -22.00
N MET A 321 -0.20 9.11 -20.91
CA MET A 321 0.85 9.35 -19.91
C MET A 321 2.26 9.24 -20.50
N GLU A 322 2.52 8.24 -21.34
CA GLU A 322 3.83 8.07 -21.99
C GLU A 322 4.10 9.15 -23.05
N ILE A 323 3.08 9.57 -23.80
CA ILE A 323 3.16 10.70 -24.73
C ILE A 323 3.49 11.98 -23.95
N GLN A 324 2.83 12.24 -22.82
CA GLN A 324 3.11 13.41 -21.98
C GLN A 324 4.53 13.38 -21.43
N LYS A 325 4.97 12.23 -20.89
CA LYS A 325 6.32 12.04 -20.35
C LYS A 325 7.38 12.26 -21.41
N THR A 326 7.17 11.74 -22.61
CA THR A 326 8.06 11.94 -23.76
C THR A 326 8.05 13.40 -24.23
N THR A 327 6.89 14.04 -24.26
CA THR A 327 6.74 15.45 -24.63
C THR A 327 7.42 16.39 -23.63
N ALA A 328 7.27 16.16 -22.33
CA ALA A 328 7.95 16.91 -21.28
C ALA A 328 9.48 16.74 -21.35
N ARG A 329 9.97 15.54 -21.65
CA ARG A 329 11.41 15.28 -21.90
C ARG A 329 11.92 16.02 -23.13
N ASN A 330 11.15 16.03 -24.21
CA ASN A 330 11.52 16.75 -25.43
C ASN A 330 11.45 18.27 -25.24
N ALA A 331 10.46 18.78 -24.49
CA ALA A 331 10.35 20.18 -24.14
C ALA A 331 11.49 20.66 -23.23
N ARG A 332 11.97 19.83 -22.28
CA ARG A 332 13.19 20.11 -21.50
C ARG A 332 14.44 20.15 -22.39
N LYS A 333 14.58 19.24 -23.36
CA LYS A 333 15.66 19.31 -24.36
C LYS A 333 15.62 20.60 -25.20
N VAL A 334 14.43 21.14 -25.45
CA VAL A 334 14.23 22.39 -26.23
C VAL A 334 14.41 23.64 -25.36
N GLN A 335 14.01 23.63 -24.09
CA GLN A 335 14.26 24.73 -23.14
C GLN A 335 15.75 24.91 -22.80
N ASN A 336 16.57 23.86 -22.91
CA ASN A 336 18.04 23.98 -22.84
C ASN A 336 18.65 24.83 -23.98
N TYR A 337 17.86 25.25 -24.97
CA TYR A 337 18.28 26.18 -26.01
C TYR A 337 17.97 27.66 -25.69
N MET A 338 17.21 27.95 -24.62
CA MET A 338 16.90 29.31 -24.20
C MET A 338 16.84 29.45 -22.66
N GLY A 339 18.00 29.71 -22.05
CA GLY A 339 18.10 30.71 -20.97
C GLY A 339 17.94 30.27 -19.51
N ALA A 340 18.33 29.05 -19.12
CA ALA A 340 18.60 28.72 -17.71
C ALA A 340 19.90 27.91 -17.62
N ASP A 341 20.77 28.25 -16.68
CA ASP A 341 22.12 27.68 -16.56
C ASP A 341 22.10 26.16 -16.41
N ALA A 342 22.45 25.46 -17.48
CA ALA A 342 22.77 24.04 -17.45
C ALA A 342 23.94 23.83 -16.47
N THR A 343 23.78 22.92 -15.52
CA THR A 343 24.92 22.45 -14.74
C THR A 343 25.84 21.67 -15.68
N VAL A 344 27.17 21.85 -15.57
CA VAL A 344 28.16 21.18 -16.45
C VAL A 344 27.97 19.67 -16.52
N PHE A 345 27.40 19.07 -15.47
CA PHE A 345 27.11 17.64 -15.37
C PHE A 345 26.05 17.17 -16.38
N GLU A 346 25.18 18.05 -16.89
CA GLU A 346 24.20 17.73 -17.93
C GLU A 346 24.80 17.69 -19.34
N GLN A 347 26.01 18.21 -19.53
CA GLN A 347 26.78 18.09 -20.79
C GLN A 347 27.57 16.78 -20.85
N ILE A 348 27.69 16.08 -19.73
CA ILE A 348 28.37 14.80 -19.62
C ILE A 348 27.41 13.72 -20.12
N SER A 349 27.93 12.80 -20.94
CA SER A 349 27.10 11.79 -21.59
C SER A 349 26.42 10.86 -20.58
N LEU A 350 25.12 10.59 -20.77
CA LEU A 350 24.29 9.77 -19.88
C LEU A 350 24.64 8.26 -19.89
N ASP A 351 25.57 7.85 -20.76
CA ASP A 351 26.14 6.50 -20.77
C ASP A 351 27.27 6.33 -19.73
N ILE A 352 27.73 7.41 -19.11
CA ILE A 352 28.70 7.36 -18.01
C ILE A 352 28.01 6.79 -16.77
N LYS A 353 28.51 5.62 -16.34
CA LYS A 353 28.14 4.97 -15.09
C LYS A 353 29.34 4.96 -14.17
N SER A 354 29.14 5.38 -12.92
CA SER A 354 30.14 5.29 -11.84
C SER A 354 29.63 4.29 -10.80
N GLU A 355 30.48 3.33 -10.44
CA GLU A 355 30.16 2.31 -9.43
C GLU A 355 30.77 2.67 -8.07
N PHE A 356 29.99 2.58 -7.00
CA PHE A 356 30.49 2.77 -5.64
C PHE A 356 31.05 1.44 -5.09
N ASP A 357 32.32 1.42 -4.71
CA ASP A 357 32.99 0.24 -4.12
C ASP A 357 33.57 0.48 -2.71
N GLY A 358 33.10 1.55 -2.05
CA GLY A 358 33.58 1.99 -0.73
C GLY A 358 33.13 1.15 0.46
N TYR A 359 32.34 0.10 0.25
CA TYR A 359 32.00 -0.87 1.31
C TYR A 359 33.18 -1.80 1.63
N ASP A 360 34.00 -2.12 0.63
CA ASP A 360 35.08 -3.12 0.75
C ASP A 360 36.49 -2.51 0.62
N LYS A 361 36.62 -1.30 0.06
CA LYS A 361 37.91 -0.68 -0.28
C LYS A 361 37.99 0.77 0.17
N LEU A 362 39.19 1.20 0.55
CA LEU A 362 39.51 2.59 0.91
C LEU A 362 40.36 3.30 -0.16
N GLU A 363 40.94 2.54 -1.09
CA GLU A 363 41.78 3.05 -2.18
C GLU A 363 41.46 2.29 -3.47
N LYS A 364 41.45 2.99 -4.60
CA LYS A 364 41.13 2.42 -5.91
C LYS A 364 41.81 3.18 -7.04
N ASP A 365 42.49 2.44 -7.91
CA ASP A 365 42.91 2.93 -9.22
C ASP A 365 41.83 2.63 -10.27
N ASP A 366 41.35 3.65 -10.97
CA ASP A 366 40.41 3.47 -12.08
C ASP A 366 40.48 4.60 -13.12
N LYS A 367 39.73 4.45 -14.21
CA LYS A 367 39.70 5.39 -15.33
C LYS A 367 38.91 6.65 -14.98
N ILE A 368 39.48 7.80 -15.34
CA ILE A 368 38.78 9.07 -15.38
C ILE A 368 37.85 9.06 -16.60
N LEU A 369 36.56 9.30 -16.36
CA LEU A 369 35.52 9.33 -17.38
C LEU A 369 35.22 10.75 -17.86
N ALA A 370 35.32 11.74 -16.97
CA ALA A 370 35.14 13.15 -17.31
C ALA A 370 35.89 14.06 -16.32
N LEU A 371 36.31 15.22 -16.80
CA LEU A 371 36.87 16.30 -15.98
C LEU A 371 36.06 17.58 -16.23
N THR A 372 35.85 18.35 -15.17
CA THR A 372 35.21 19.66 -15.26
C THR A 372 36.13 20.73 -14.68
N LEU A 373 36.09 21.93 -15.24
CA LEU A 373 36.83 23.11 -14.78
C LEU A 373 35.84 24.21 -14.39
N ASN A 374 35.98 24.75 -13.19
CA ASN A 374 35.24 25.91 -12.71
C ASN A 374 36.05 27.17 -12.98
N THR A 375 35.52 28.06 -13.81
CA THR A 375 36.10 29.38 -14.12
C THR A 375 35.21 30.49 -13.56
N LEU A 376 35.83 31.51 -12.97
CA LEU A 376 35.11 32.72 -12.56
C LEU A 376 35.01 33.65 -13.77
N THR A 377 33.80 34.04 -14.12
CA THR A 377 33.54 35.03 -15.17
C THR A 377 32.68 36.15 -14.59
N THR A 378 32.95 37.38 -15.03
CA THR A 378 32.17 38.55 -14.63
C THR A 378 31.13 38.84 -15.70
N THR A 379 29.85 38.86 -15.31
CA THR A 379 28.74 39.20 -16.21
C THR A 379 28.70 40.71 -16.50
N GLU A 380 27.97 41.13 -17.54
CA GLU A 380 27.89 42.54 -17.97
C GLU A 380 27.38 43.50 -16.86
N ASP A 381 26.66 42.96 -15.86
CA ASP A 381 26.17 43.67 -14.68
C ASP A 381 27.15 43.69 -13.50
N GLY A 382 28.37 43.16 -13.67
CA GLY A 382 29.45 43.16 -12.67
C GLY A 382 29.41 42.00 -11.67
N THR A 383 28.52 41.03 -11.85
CA THR A 383 28.38 39.88 -10.96
C THR A 383 29.41 38.80 -11.27
N GLU A 384 30.09 38.26 -10.26
CA GLU A 384 30.97 37.10 -10.44
C GLU A 384 30.16 35.81 -10.47
N LYS A 385 30.33 35.03 -11.53
CA LYS A 385 29.64 33.75 -11.74
C LYS A 385 30.64 32.65 -12.01
N VAL A 386 30.45 31.52 -11.33
CA VAL A 386 31.19 30.29 -11.64
C VAL A 386 30.57 29.65 -12.88
N VAL A 387 31.36 29.52 -13.94
CA VAL A 387 31.02 28.79 -15.15
C VAL A 387 31.86 27.52 -15.17
N SER A 388 31.18 26.39 -15.23
CA SER A 388 31.81 25.08 -15.27
C SER A 388 31.83 24.53 -16.70
N THR A 389 32.98 24.10 -17.21
CA THR A 389 33.15 23.49 -18.55
C THR A 389 33.70 22.08 -18.46
N VAL A 390 33.39 21.22 -19.44
CA VAL A 390 34.03 19.90 -19.58
C VAL A 390 35.36 20.08 -20.30
N GLU A 391 36.42 19.50 -19.76
CA GLU A 391 37.79 19.63 -20.28
C GLU A 391 38.46 18.28 -20.46
N ASP A 392 39.40 18.17 -21.40
CA ASP A 392 40.21 16.95 -21.58
C ASP A 392 41.41 16.88 -20.61
N LYS A 393 41.72 17.98 -19.92
CA LYS A 393 42.86 18.09 -18.99
C LYS A 393 42.64 19.18 -17.94
N LEU A 394 43.16 18.97 -16.74
CA LEU A 394 43.25 19.97 -15.67
C LEU A 394 44.72 20.26 -15.36
N THR A 395 45.05 21.53 -15.11
CA THR A 395 46.40 21.96 -14.70
C THR A 395 46.47 22.13 -13.18
N GLU A 396 47.68 22.12 -12.63
CA GLU A 396 47.92 22.41 -11.21
C GLU A 396 47.27 23.75 -10.81
N GLY A 397 46.52 23.75 -9.70
CA GLY A 397 45.78 24.91 -9.21
C GLY A 397 44.37 25.10 -9.80
N ALA A 398 43.93 24.25 -10.73
CA ALA A 398 42.56 24.27 -11.25
C ALA A 398 41.54 23.77 -10.21
N ASN A 399 40.38 24.44 -10.14
CA ASN A 399 39.23 24.01 -9.32
C ASN A 399 38.19 23.35 -10.21
N GLY A 400 37.69 22.17 -9.84
CA GLY A 400 36.75 21.40 -10.67
C GLY A 400 36.38 20.06 -10.06
N ALA A 401 35.60 19.26 -10.78
CA ALA A 401 35.22 17.91 -10.39
C ALA A 401 35.82 16.86 -11.35
N ILE A 402 36.16 15.70 -10.79
CA ILE A 402 36.66 14.52 -11.50
C ILE A 402 35.61 13.42 -11.37
N ILE A 403 35.20 12.82 -12.48
CA ILE A 403 34.29 11.68 -12.50
C ILE A 403 35.09 10.45 -12.92
N VAL A 404 34.97 9.38 -12.14
CA VAL A 404 35.70 8.12 -12.32
C VAL A 404 34.73 6.95 -12.52
N ALA A 405 35.20 5.88 -13.16
CA ALA A 405 34.39 4.69 -13.43
C ALA A 405 33.98 3.94 -12.15
N SER A 406 34.82 3.97 -11.12
CA SER A 406 34.47 3.47 -9.78
C SER A 406 35.15 4.30 -8.71
N THR A 407 34.53 4.41 -7.53
CA THR A 407 35.05 5.20 -6.42
C THR A 407 34.72 4.58 -5.05
N PRO A 408 35.69 4.60 -4.12
CA PRO A 408 35.43 4.24 -2.72
C PRO A 408 34.80 5.40 -1.93
N PHE A 409 34.69 6.59 -2.52
CA PHE A 409 34.14 7.79 -1.88
C PHE A 409 32.66 7.97 -2.18
N TYR A 410 31.90 8.40 -1.17
CA TYR A 410 30.50 8.79 -1.35
C TYR A 410 30.37 9.99 -2.29
N ALA A 411 29.35 9.96 -3.15
CA ALA A 411 29.01 11.11 -3.97
C ALA A 411 28.60 12.30 -3.07
N THR A 412 29.25 13.45 -3.26
CA THR A 412 28.92 14.68 -2.53
C THR A 412 27.63 15.34 -3.01
N MET A 413 27.20 15.04 -4.24
CA MET A 413 25.88 15.37 -4.83
C MET A 413 25.55 14.30 -5.88
N GLY A 414 24.31 13.82 -5.89
CA GLY A 414 23.82 12.75 -6.78
C GLY A 414 22.59 13.18 -7.56
#